data_AF-X1M0H7-F1
#
_entry.id   AF-X1M0H7-F1
#
_cell.length_a   1.000
_cell.length_b   1.000
_cell.length_c   1.000
_cell.angle_alpha   90.00
_cell.angle_beta   90.00
_cell.angle_gamma   90.00
#
_symmetry.space_group_name_H-M   'P 1'
#
loop_
_entity.id
_entity.type
_entity.pdbx_description
1 polymer ?
#
loop_
_entity_poly.entity_id
_entity_poly.type
_entity_poly.pdbx_seq_one_letter_code
_entity_poly.pdbx_strand_id
1 'polypeptide(L)'
;DDVTKVLADDNGRIVDIGKNIKKYNAYDTGIFLCSSALFEALEEGSAHGETSLSAGIKILAKKKKARVFDIKGSYWIDVDDEIAFRKAENILLSNLKKTSDGPVSRHLNRPISTRISKYLLKEHITPNQIS
;
A
#
# COMPACT_ATOMS: atom_id res chain seq x y z
N ASP A 1 15.21 5.55 3.61
CA ASP A 1 13.91 4.89 3.39
C ASP A 1 13.04 5.06 4.62
N ASP A 2 11.93 5.79 4.48
CA ASP A 2 10.98 6.08 5.55
C ASP A 2 9.89 4.99 5.71
N VAL A 3 10.22 3.75 5.35
CA VAL A 3 9.27 2.64 5.37
C VAL A 3 9.15 2.03 6.78
N THR A 4 7.92 1.77 7.21
CA THR A 4 7.69 0.99 8.43
C THR A 4 7.99 -0.48 8.16
N LYS A 5 8.94 -1.04 8.91
CA LYS A 5 9.36 -2.43 8.78
C LYS A 5 8.62 -3.31 9.78
N VAL A 6 8.41 -4.57 9.40
CA VAL A 6 7.73 -5.57 10.22
C VAL A 6 8.60 -6.82 10.31
N LEU A 7 8.72 -7.36 11.52
CA LEU A 7 9.25 -8.68 11.77
C LEU A 7 8.09 -9.59 12.19
N ALA A 8 7.82 -10.63 11.42
CA ALA A 8 6.83 -11.66 11.75
C ALA A 8 7.48 -13.02 12.01
N ASP A 9 6.83 -13.83 12.87
CA ASP A 9 7.19 -15.23 13.08
C ASP A 9 6.58 -16.16 12.00
N ASP A 10 6.95 -17.44 12.02
CA ASP A 10 6.48 -18.44 11.05
C ASP A 10 4.96 -18.69 11.10
N ASN A 11 4.27 -18.25 12.16
CA ASN A 11 2.81 -18.33 12.29
C ASN A 11 2.10 -17.05 11.81
N GLY A 12 2.86 -16.09 11.28
CA GLY A 12 2.38 -14.79 10.82
C GLY A 12 2.00 -13.84 11.95
N ARG A 13 2.50 -14.03 13.19
CA ARG A 13 2.33 -13.05 14.27
C ARG A 13 3.41 -11.99 14.16
N ILE A 14 3.03 -10.73 14.37
CA ILE A 14 3.99 -9.63 14.42
C ILE A 14 4.78 -9.76 15.72
N VAL A 15 6.11 -9.80 15.60
CA VAL A 15 7.07 -9.83 16.71
C VAL A 15 7.54 -8.42 17.03
N ASP A 16 7.88 -7.62 16.02
CA ASP A 16 8.24 -6.20 16.16
C ASP A 16 7.83 -5.41 14.92
N ILE A 17 7.57 -4.12 15.11
CA ILE A 17 7.19 -3.17 14.06
C ILE A 17 7.82 -1.82 14.36
N GLY A 18 8.29 -1.14 13.31
CA GLY A 18 8.76 0.24 13.38
C GLY A 18 9.76 0.59 12.29
N LYS A 19 10.03 1.89 12.12
CA LYS A 19 10.96 2.39 11.09
C LYS A 19 12.42 1.99 11.36
N ASN A 20 12.78 1.90 12.65
CA ASN A 20 14.16 1.72 13.13
C ASN A 20 14.52 0.28 13.54
N ILE A 21 13.66 -0.72 13.30
CA ILE A 21 13.99 -2.10 13.65
C ILE A 21 15.06 -2.66 12.70
N LYS A 22 16.03 -3.39 13.26
CA LYS A 22 17.18 -3.93 12.51
C LYS A 22 16.87 -5.22 11.77
N LYS A 23 16.10 -6.12 12.41
CA LYS A 23 15.66 -7.39 11.82
C LYS A 23 14.22 -7.22 11.38
N TYR A 24 13.93 -7.53 10.13
CA TYR A 24 12.61 -7.47 9.52
C TYR A 24 12.53 -8.44 8.34
N ASN A 25 11.32 -8.87 8.00
CA ASN A 25 11.04 -9.74 6.85
C ASN A 25 9.85 -9.26 6.01
N ALA A 26 9.24 -8.13 6.38
CA ALA A 26 8.15 -7.51 5.64
C ALA A 26 8.20 -5.98 5.76
N TYR A 27 7.51 -5.31 4.84
CA TYR A 27 7.19 -3.89 4.89
C TYR A 27 5.71 -3.72 5.17
N ASP A 28 5.37 -2.74 5.99
CA ASP A 28 3.99 -2.34 6.25
C ASP A 28 3.43 -1.59 5.03
N THR A 29 2.22 -1.97 4.59
CA THR A 29 1.53 -1.37 3.45
C THR A 29 0.51 -0.30 3.86
N GLY A 30 0.40 0.03 5.15
CA GLY A 30 -0.52 1.04 5.66
C GLY A 30 -2.00 0.61 5.69
N ILE A 31 -2.30 -0.67 5.47
CA ILE A 31 -3.67 -1.22 5.47
C ILE A 31 -3.83 -2.15 6.66
N PHE A 32 -4.83 -1.88 7.50
CA PHE A 32 -5.06 -2.63 8.72
C PHE A 32 -6.53 -3.06 8.85
N LEU A 33 -6.73 -4.34 9.16
CA LEU A 33 -8.01 -4.86 9.62
C LEU A 33 -7.99 -4.95 11.15
N CYS A 34 -8.69 -4.02 11.81
CA CYS A 34 -8.61 -3.83 13.25
C CYS A 34 -9.91 -4.23 13.96
N SER A 35 -9.77 -4.63 15.22
CA SER A 35 -10.89 -4.74 16.18
C SER A 35 -10.83 -3.58 17.18
N SER A 36 -11.84 -3.46 18.04
CA SER A 36 -11.87 -2.45 19.11
C SER A 36 -10.67 -2.49 20.05
N ALA A 37 -9.99 -3.63 20.17
CA ALA A 37 -8.75 -3.77 20.94
C ALA A 37 -7.62 -2.81 20.48
N LEU A 38 -7.71 -2.25 19.26
CA LEU A 38 -6.79 -1.22 18.80
C LEU A 38 -6.88 0.05 19.66
N PHE A 39 -8.08 0.48 20.05
CA PHE A 39 -8.26 1.74 20.77
C PHE A 39 -7.59 1.69 22.14
N GLU A 40 -7.78 0.59 22.88
CA GLU A 40 -7.08 0.36 24.17
C GLU A 40 -5.56 0.40 24.01
N ALA A 41 -5.03 -0.17 22.92
CA ALA A 41 -3.59 -0.15 22.65
C ALA A 41 -3.08 1.24 22.26
N LEU A 42 -3.87 2.04 21.54
CA LEU A 42 -3.54 3.43 21.22
C LEU A 42 -3.57 4.33 22.46
N GLU A 43 -4.55 4.15 23.36
CA GLU A 43 -4.60 4.85 24.63
C GLU A 43 -3.39 4.51 25.52
N GLU A 44 -3.02 3.24 25.61
CA GLU A 44 -1.81 2.79 26.31
C GLU A 44 -0.54 3.41 25.71
N GLY A 45 -0.43 3.46 24.38
CA GLY A 45 0.70 4.11 23.70
C GLY A 45 0.76 5.61 23.97
N SER A 46 -0.38 6.28 23.85
CA SER A 46 -0.52 7.72 24.09
C SER A 46 -0.13 8.12 25.52
N ALA A 47 -0.48 7.30 26.52
CA ALA A 47 -0.07 7.50 27.91
C ALA A 47 1.48 7.48 28.10
N HIS A 48 2.21 6.89 27.16
CA HIS A 48 3.68 6.86 27.13
C HIS A 48 4.29 7.81 26.09
N GLY A 49 3.49 8.73 25.51
CA GLY A 49 3.93 9.70 24.51
C GLY A 49 4.03 9.16 23.08
N GLU A 50 3.61 7.93 22.83
CA GLU A 50 3.68 7.25 21.54
C GLU A 50 2.31 7.24 20.86
N THR A 51 2.04 8.25 20.03
CA THR A 51 0.71 8.50 19.45
C THR A 51 0.49 7.91 18.05
N SER A 52 1.49 7.20 17.50
CA SER A 52 1.41 6.62 16.16
C SER A 52 0.57 5.34 16.13
N LEU A 53 -0.06 5.04 14.98
CA LEU A 53 -0.74 3.76 14.77
C LEU A 53 0.21 2.58 15.00
N SER A 54 1.43 2.67 14.48
CA SER A 54 2.47 1.65 14.66
C SER A 54 2.81 1.39 16.13
N ALA A 55 2.72 2.39 17.02
CA ALA A 55 2.88 2.19 18.45
C ALA A 55 1.75 1.34 19.05
N GLY A 56 0.50 1.60 18.68
CA GLY A 56 -0.64 0.75 19.06
C GLY A 56 -0.48 -0.68 18.54
N ILE A 57 -0.07 -0.85 17.29
CA ILE A 57 0.22 -2.18 16.71
C ILE A 57 1.37 -2.86 17.46
N LYS A 58 2.41 -2.12 17.86
CA LYS A 58 3.54 -2.66 18.65
C LYS A 58 3.08 -3.16 20.02
N ILE A 59 2.17 -2.47 20.68
CA ILE A 59 1.55 -2.90 21.94
C ILE A 59 0.74 -4.18 21.72
N LEU A 60 -0.08 -4.24 20.66
CA LEU A 60 -0.84 -5.45 20.31
C LEU A 60 0.08 -6.63 19.95
N ALA A 61 1.20 -6.38 19.27
CA ALA A 61 2.22 -7.37 18.93
C ALA A 61 2.85 -7.98 20.20
N LYS A 62 3.23 -7.14 21.18
CA LYS A 62 3.71 -7.60 22.50
C LYS A 62 2.67 -8.50 23.21
N LYS A 63 1.38 -8.20 23.05
CA LYS A 63 0.25 -8.99 23.56
C LYS A 63 -0.10 -10.21 22.67
N LYS A 64 0.66 -10.49 21.61
CA LYS A 64 0.42 -11.54 20.59
C LYS A 64 -0.94 -11.43 19.88
N LYS A 65 -1.48 -10.21 19.78
CA LYS A 65 -2.78 -9.89 19.18
C LYS A 65 -2.69 -9.21 17.80
N ALA A 66 -1.49 -9.10 17.22
CA ALA A 66 -1.28 -8.53 15.89
C ALA A 66 -0.68 -9.57 14.94
N ARG A 67 -1.18 -9.62 13.69
CA ARG A 67 -0.75 -10.57 12.66
C ARG A 67 -0.51 -9.85 11.34
N VAL A 68 0.38 -10.40 10.52
CA VAL A 68 0.54 -9.97 9.14
C VAL A 68 -0.52 -10.60 8.25
N PHE A 69 -0.86 -9.90 7.16
CA PHE A 69 -1.64 -10.43 6.05
C PHE A 69 -0.85 -10.19 4.77
N ASP A 70 -0.36 -11.25 4.14
CA ASP A 70 0.42 -11.14 2.90
C ASP A 70 -0.48 -10.80 1.71
N ILE A 71 -0.15 -9.71 1.01
CA ILE A 71 -0.84 -9.29 -0.22
C ILE A 71 -0.43 -10.10 -1.46
N LYS A 72 0.41 -11.14 -1.30
CA LYS A 72 0.79 -12.12 -2.33
C LYS A 72 1.40 -11.50 -3.58
N GLY A 73 2.23 -10.46 -3.41
CA GLY A 73 2.84 -9.73 -4.51
C GLY A 73 1.87 -8.82 -5.28
N SER A 74 0.68 -8.56 -4.74
CA SER A 74 -0.20 -7.51 -5.28
C SER A 74 0.52 -6.16 -5.29
N TYR A 75 0.14 -5.34 -6.26
CA TYR A 75 0.75 -4.03 -6.42
C TYR A 75 0.38 -3.09 -5.27
N TRP A 76 1.40 -2.50 -4.66
CA TRP A 76 1.30 -1.43 -3.68
C TRP A 76 2.51 -0.50 -3.84
N ILE A 77 2.28 0.80 -3.63
CA ILE A 77 3.34 1.82 -3.63
C ILE A 77 2.94 2.93 -2.66
N ASP A 78 3.91 3.42 -1.90
CA ASP A 78 3.80 4.67 -1.15
C ASP A 78 4.28 5.83 -2.04
N VAL A 79 3.50 6.91 -2.11
CA VAL A 79 3.75 8.01 -3.05
C VAL A 79 4.04 9.29 -2.28
N ASP A 80 5.30 9.44 -1.86
CA ASP A 80 5.77 10.58 -1.06
C ASP A 80 6.58 11.61 -1.87
N ASP A 81 7.07 11.23 -3.05
CA ASP A 81 7.91 12.07 -3.88
C ASP A 81 7.59 11.95 -5.39
N GLU A 82 8.18 12.85 -6.17
CA GLU A 82 8.01 12.91 -7.63
C GLU A 82 8.48 11.62 -8.34
N ILE A 83 9.48 10.91 -7.79
CA ILE A 83 9.99 9.68 -8.37
C ILE A 83 8.97 8.56 -8.16
N ALA A 84 8.45 8.41 -6.95
CA ALA A 84 7.39 7.48 -6.59
C ALA A 84 6.11 7.78 -7.38
N PHE A 85 5.76 9.06 -7.55
CA PHE A 85 4.61 9.48 -8.35
C PHE A 85 4.72 9.01 -9.81
N ARG A 86 5.85 9.28 -10.48
CA ARG A 86 6.08 8.83 -11.86
C ARG A 86 6.08 7.31 -11.98
N LYS A 87 6.65 6.63 -10.99
CA LYS A 87 6.63 5.16 -10.92
C LYS A 87 5.20 4.63 -10.80
N ALA A 88 4.39 5.22 -9.91
CA ALA A 88 3.01 4.84 -9.70
C ALA A 88 2.17 5.04 -10.97
N GLU A 89 2.31 6.19 -11.61
CA GLU A 89 1.63 6.52 -12.87
C GLU A 89 1.97 5.49 -13.97
N ASN A 90 3.26 5.21 -14.18
CA ASN A 90 3.69 4.26 -15.21
C ASN A 90 3.17 2.84 -14.95
N ILE A 91 3.17 2.39 -13.69
CA ILE A 91 2.64 1.07 -13.33
C ILE A 91 1.13 1.01 -13.57
N LEU A 92 0.38 2.02 -13.13
CA LEU A 92 -1.08 2.09 -13.38
C LEU A 92 -1.38 2.02 -14.88
N LEU A 93 -0.71 2.82 -15.70
CA LEU A 93 -0.89 2.84 -17.15
C LEU A 93 -0.53 1.50 -17.81
N SER A 94 0.51 0.82 -17.32
CA SER A 94 0.93 -0.49 -17.85
C SER A 94 -0.09 -1.60 -17.57
N ASN A 95 -0.84 -1.48 -16.46
CA ASN A 95 -1.86 -2.43 -16.02
C ASN A 95 -3.25 -2.21 -16.65
N LEU A 96 -3.40 -1.23 -17.56
CA LEU A 96 -4.67 -0.98 -18.25
C LEU A 96 -5.00 -2.00 -19.36
N LYS A 97 -4.06 -2.89 -19.70
CA LYS A 97 -4.28 -3.97 -20.67
C LYS A 97 -5.18 -5.03 -20.02
N LYS A 98 -6.29 -5.35 -20.69
CA LYS A 98 -7.24 -6.36 -20.19
C LYS A 98 -6.87 -7.74 -20.72
N THR A 99 -7.18 -8.78 -19.95
CA THR A 99 -7.06 -10.18 -20.41
C THR A 99 -7.94 -10.43 -21.64
N SER A 100 -9.11 -9.78 -21.70
CA SER A 100 -10.05 -9.83 -22.82
C SER A 100 -9.63 -9.05 -24.08
N ASP A 101 -8.52 -8.29 -24.04
CA ASP A 101 -8.08 -7.56 -25.23
C ASP A 101 -7.67 -8.54 -26.35
N GLY A 102 -8.25 -8.38 -27.53
CA GLY A 102 -7.80 -9.06 -28.75
C GLY A 102 -6.44 -8.52 -29.24
N PRO A 103 -5.82 -9.17 -30.26
CA PRO A 103 -4.52 -8.77 -30.77
C PRO A 103 -4.45 -7.30 -31.23
N VAL A 104 -5.50 -6.79 -31.89
CA VAL A 104 -5.58 -5.39 -32.33
C VAL A 104 -5.58 -4.44 -31.13
N SER A 105 -6.47 -4.69 -30.15
CA SER A 105 -6.55 -3.85 -28.96
C SER A 105 -5.24 -3.84 -28.19
N ARG A 106 -4.59 -4.99 -28.04
CA ARG A 106 -3.37 -5.15 -27.24
C ARG A 106 -2.16 -4.43 -27.85
N HIS A 107 -2.00 -4.47 -29.18
CA HIS A 107 -0.79 -3.99 -29.85
C HIS A 107 -0.95 -2.61 -30.52
N LEU A 108 -2.18 -2.21 -30.86
CA LEU A 108 -2.44 -0.92 -31.52
C LEU A 108 -3.24 0.01 -30.60
N ASN A 109 -4.43 -0.41 -30.17
CA ASN A 109 -5.34 0.52 -29.49
C ASN A 109 -4.81 0.93 -28.11
N ARG A 110 -4.29 0.00 -27.30
CA ARG A 110 -3.79 0.28 -25.94
C ARG A 110 -2.61 1.26 -25.94
N PRO A 111 -1.54 1.08 -26.73
CA PRO A 111 -0.46 2.06 -26.79
C PRO A 111 -0.92 3.48 -27.13
N ILE A 112 -1.93 3.62 -28.00
CA ILE A 112 -2.47 4.92 -28.41
C ILE A 112 -3.41 5.48 -27.33
N SER A 113 -4.41 4.71 -26.92
CA SER A 113 -5.46 5.16 -26.01
C SER A 113 -4.90 5.52 -24.64
N THR A 114 -3.93 4.77 -24.13
CA THR A 114 -3.29 5.08 -22.83
C THR A 114 -2.56 6.43 -22.86
N ARG A 115 -1.95 6.81 -23.99
CA ARG A 115 -1.31 8.14 -24.13
C ARG A 115 -2.35 9.26 -24.17
N ILE A 116 -3.45 9.05 -24.88
CA ILE A 116 -4.55 10.01 -24.96
C ILE A 116 -5.19 10.17 -23.58
N SER A 117 -5.52 9.08 -22.88
CA SER A 117 -6.08 9.13 -21.53
C SER A 117 -5.17 9.88 -20.56
N LYS A 118 -3.85 9.63 -20.61
CA LYS A 118 -2.88 10.37 -19.79
C LYS A 118 -2.92 11.88 -20.04
N TYR A 119 -3.10 12.30 -21.29
CA TYR A 119 -3.22 13.72 -21.63
C TYR A 119 -4.55 14.29 -21.13
N LEU A 120 -5.69 13.63 -21.40
CA LEU A 120 -7.02 14.11 -21.02
C LEU A 120 -7.21 14.24 -19.50
N LEU A 121 -6.56 13.38 -18.70
CA LEU A 121 -6.59 13.48 -17.24
C LEU A 121 -5.99 14.79 -16.70
N LYS A 122 -5.08 15.43 -17.44
CA LYS A 122 -4.52 16.74 -17.08
C LYS A 122 -5.51 17.89 -17.29
N GLU A 123 -6.51 17.68 -18.13
CA GLU A 123 -7.52 18.67 -18.52
C GLU A 123 -8.82 18.54 -17.72
N HIS A 124 -8.79 17.84 -16.57
CA HIS A 124 -9.97 17.58 -15.71
C HIS A 124 -11.15 16.89 -16.40
N ILE A 125 -10.91 16.18 -17.51
CA ILE A 125 -11.95 15.41 -18.21
C ILE A 125 -12.23 14.12 -17.44
N THR A 126 -13.48 13.91 -17.05
CA THR A 126 -13.94 12.72 -16.33
C THR A 126 -14.27 11.58 -17.30
N PRO A 127 -14.19 10.31 -16.86
CA PRO A 127 -14.58 9.17 -17.70
C PRO A 127 -16.01 9.26 -18.26
N ASN A 128 -16.94 9.85 -17.50
CA ASN A 128 -18.35 10.00 -17.89
C ASN A 128 -18.56 11.01 -19.05
N GLN A 129 -17.61 11.91 -19.29
CA GLN A 129 -17.65 12.84 -20.43
C GLN A 129 -17.18 12.20 -21.75
N ILE A 130 -16.52 11.04 -21.67
CA ILE A 130 -15.99 10.29 -22.83
C ILE A 130 -16.90 9.12 -23.20
N SER A 131 -17.72 8.64 -22.24
CA SER A 131 -18.50 7.40 -22.34
C SER A 131 -19.72 7.50 -23.26
#